data_AF-A0A2P2KX00-F1
#
_entry.id   AF-A0A2P2KX00-F1
#
_cell.length_a   1.000
_cell.length_b   1.000
_cell.length_c   1.000
_cell.angle_alpha   90.00
_cell.angle_beta   90.00
_cell.angle_gamma   90.00
#
_symmetry.space_group_name_H-M   'P 1'
#
loop_
_entity.id
_entity.type
_entity.pdbx_description
1 polymer ?
#
loop_
_entity_poly.entity_id
_entity_poly.type
_entity_poly.pdbx_seq_one_letter_code
_entity_poly.pdbx_strand_id
1 'polypeptide(L)'
;MLHSKTFSKKTRGGKVQKLVREVYLRDDIYCGASFCKVCDTTTATFTSSSSTILILDTNVVLNQIDLLENPAIRDVVVLSVVLQEVKNKNTSIYNRLRSLCSNPARKFFVFSNEFHRDTYVQTMTGESTNDRNDRAIRVAARWYQTHLGDTARILLITNDRENRRKAIEEGISAETIEAYIKSLGQPGLLDLLVQPASEDVVMEVEDLRPSKRKAVYPEHKPMSEITSGLTSGIYHQGKLRVNRYNPFEAYVGSESIGDEIVIYGRGNMNRAFDSDIVAVELLPQDQWHEERSLFMADEEDDEEDIRLVPSSADDAPRTTNSVSSSAGNSNLVLSHPSGHVVGIIKRNWNFYCGSLEPMPMPAGSGGLVHALFVSKDRRIPKIRIQTRQLENLLDKRIIVAVDSWDCQSRYPSGHYVRSIGEIGDRDTETEVVLIENDIDARPFSTQVLACLPPLPWSVSAEDLANPIRMDLRHLRVFSVDPPGCKDIDDALHCTKLPNGNFEVGVHIADVTNFVHPDTPLDAEATQRGTSVYLVERRIDMLPKSLTEDICSLRADVERLAFSVIWEMSPEADIISTRYTKSVIRSCAALSYIEAQARMDDSRLVDPLTKDLRNMNALAKVCMLSFASILSIDDP
;
A
#
# COMPACT_ATOMS: atom_id res chain seq x y z
N MET A 1 19.55 -35.25 11.26
CA MET A 1 20.14 -35.15 12.63
C MET A 1 19.26 -34.26 13.50
N LEU A 2 19.18 -34.48 14.81
CA LEU A 2 18.37 -33.67 15.73
C LEU A 2 19.28 -32.78 16.61
N HIS A 3 18.93 -31.52 16.78
CA HIS A 3 19.60 -30.58 17.68
C HIS A 3 18.57 -29.84 18.55
N SER A 4 18.95 -29.51 19.79
CA SER A 4 18.12 -28.70 20.68
C SER A 4 18.64 -27.27 20.77
N LYS A 5 17.84 -26.29 20.35
CA LYS A 5 18.13 -24.85 20.48
C LYS A 5 17.41 -24.29 21.71
N THR A 6 18.18 -23.77 22.65
CA THR A 6 17.68 -23.13 23.88
C THR A 6 17.83 -21.62 23.81
N PHE A 7 16.78 -20.87 24.14
CA PHE A 7 16.82 -19.41 24.25
C PHE A 7 15.86 -18.89 25.33
N SER A 8 16.17 -17.72 25.89
CA SER A 8 15.33 -17.07 26.89
C SER A 8 14.40 -16.05 26.22
N LYS A 9 13.11 -16.08 26.56
CA LYS A 9 12.11 -15.14 26.07
C LYS A 9 11.43 -14.45 27.26
N LYS A 10 11.39 -13.13 27.25
CA LYS A 10 10.58 -12.34 28.19
C LYS A 10 9.13 -12.33 27.70
N THR A 11 8.19 -12.72 28.55
CA THR A 11 6.75 -12.68 28.26
C THR A 11 6.22 -11.25 28.39
N ARG A 12 5.01 -10.99 27.85
CA ARG A 12 4.36 -9.67 27.99
C ARG A 12 4.19 -9.22 29.45
N GLY A 13 4.04 -10.17 30.38
CA GLY A 13 3.98 -9.92 31.83
C GLY A 13 5.36 -9.83 32.52
N GLY A 14 6.44 -9.66 31.77
CA GLY A 14 7.79 -9.44 32.32
C GLY A 14 8.54 -10.68 32.80
N LYS A 15 7.90 -11.86 32.85
CA LYS A 15 8.55 -13.12 33.27
C LYS A 15 9.51 -13.62 32.19
N VAL A 16 10.72 -14.01 32.57
CA VAL A 16 11.69 -14.64 31.66
C VAL A 16 11.46 -16.15 31.68
N GLN A 17 11.18 -16.74 30.52
CA GLN A 17 11.00 -18.17 30.34
C GLN A 17 12.09 -18.73 29.42
N LYS A 18 12.65 -19.89 29.78
CA LYS A 18 13.59 -20.63 28.93
C LYS A 18 12.80 -21.54 28.00
N LEU A 19 12.93 -21.32 26.69
CA LEU A 19 12.30 -22.14 25.65
C LEU A 19 13.35 -23.07 25.04
N VAL A 20 12.96 -24.33 24.86
CA VAL A 20 13.73 -25.34 24.13
C VAL A 20 12.96 -25.64 22.85
N ARG A 21 13.65 -25.62 21.70
CA ARG A 21 13.10 -26.02 20.41
C ARG A 21 13.98 -27.08 19.78
N GLU A 22 13.35 -28.10 19.23
CA GLU A 22 14.01 -29.08 18.38
C GLU A 22 14.23 -28.52 16.97
N VAL A 23 15.43 -28.76 16.43
CA VAL A 23 15.83 -28.39 15.08
C VAL A 23 16.25 -29.66 14.36
N TYR A 24 15.51 -30.01 13.31
CA TYR A 24 15.77 -31.17 12.48
C TYR A 24 16.65 -30.75 11.30
N LEU A 25 17.87 -31.28 11.27
CA LEU A 25 18.84 -31.07 10.20
C LEU A 25 18.66 -32.15 9.14
N ARG A 26 18.36 -31.69 7.93
CA ARG A 26 18.04 -32.45 6.73
C ARG A 26 19.19 -32.39 5.72
N ASP A 27 19.25 -33.39 4.85
CA ASP A 27 20.20 -33.54 3.75
C ASP A 27 19.52 -33.58 2.37
N ASP A 28 18.19 -33.45 2.33
CA ASP A 28 17.35 -33.42 1.12
C ASP A 28 16.96 -32.00 0.68
N ILE A 29 17.64 -30.98 1.20
CA ILE A 29 17.41 -29.58 0.83
C ILE A 29 18.25 -29.27 -0.42
N TYR A 30 17.58 -29.02 -1.55
CA TYR A 30 18.23 -28.76 -2.83
C TYR A 30 18.72 -27.30 -2.98
N CYS A 31 19.74 -27.09 -3.82
CA CYS A 31 20.39 -25.79 -4.03
C CYS A 31 19.63 -24.85 -4.99
N GLY A 32 18.62 -25.35 -5.70
CA GLY A 32 17.80 -24.58 -6.64
C GLY A 32 18.40 -24.45 -8.06
N ALA A 33 19.55 -25.05 -8.33
CA ALA A 33 20.23 -24.97 -9.63
C ALA A 33 19.96 -26.21 -10.50
N SER A 34 19.52 -25.99 -11.75
CA SER A 34 19.22 -27.06 -12.71
C SER A 34 20.45 -27.82 -13.20
N PHE A 35 21.62 -27.18 -13.13
CA PHE A 35 22.92 -27.74 -13.50
C PHE A 35 23.65 -28.42 -12.33
N CYS A 36 23.02 -28.50 -11.16
CA CYS A 36 23.56 -29.26 -10.05
C CYS A 36 23.50 -30.77 -10.36
N LYS A 37 24.61 -31.48 -10.08
CA LYS A 37 24.73 -32.93 -10.29
C LYS A 37 24.30 -33.78 -9.11
N VAL A 38 24.07 -33.15 -7.95
CA VAL A 38 23.85 -33.83 -6.66
C VAL A 38 22.43 -33.67 -6.15
N CYS A 39 21.84 -32.47 -6.31
CA CYS A 39 20.50 -32.16 -5.83
C CYS A 39 19.42 -32.57 -6.83
N ASP A 40 18.18 -32.65 -6.32
CA ASP A 40 16.99 -32.72 -7.17
C ASP A 40 16.83 -31.43 -7.99
N THR A 41 16.54 -31.59 -9.28
CA THR A 41 16.48 -30.51 -10.28
C THR A 41 15.08 -30.29 -10.84
N THR A 42 14.08 -31.10 -10.46
CA THR A 42 12.71 -30.98 -11.00
C THR A 42 12.04 -29.64 -10.73
N THR A 43 12.43 -28.96 -9.64
CA THR A 43 11.92 -27.63 -9.25
C THR A 43 13.01 -26.55 -9.24
N ALA A 44 14.03 -26.70 -10.09
CA ALA A 44 15.14 -25.76 -10.15
C ALA A 44 14.70 -24.36 -10.62
N THR A 45 15.15 -23.33 -9.91
CA THR A 45 14.90 -21.91 -10.22
C THR A 45 15.99 -21.33 -11.12
N PHE A 46 17.24 -21.77 -10.96
CA PHE A 46 18.37 -21.27 -11.74
C PHE A 46 18.62 -22.17 -12.96
N THR A 47 18.50 -21.58 -14.14
CA THR A 47 18.51 -22.29 -15.44
C THR A 47 19.80 -22.12 -16.25
N SER A 48 20.66 -21.16 -15.91
CA SER A 48 21.87 -20.84 -16.67
C SER A 48 23.13 -21.04 -15.83
N SER A 49 24.09 -21.81 -16.32
CA SER A 49 25.39 -22.06 -15.66
C SER A 49 26.44 -20.96 -15.91
N SER A 50 26.06 -19.82 -16.49
CA SER A 50 26.96 -18.71 -16.79
C SER A 50 26.68 -17.46 -15.97
N SER A 51 25.65 -17.48 -15.11
CA SER A 51 25.28 -16.33 -14.30
C SER A 51 25.92 -16.37 -12.91
N THR A 52 26.21 -15.18 -12.40
CA THR A 52 26.64 -14.98 -11.01
C THR A 52 25.43 -15.16 -10.10
N ILE A 53 25.51 -16.09 -9.14
CA ILE A 53 24.48 -16.27 -8.12
C ILE A 53 24.80 -15.37 -6.94
N LEU A 54 23.84 -14.51 -6.60
CA LEU A 54 23.98 -13.55 -5.49
C LEU A 54 23.44 -14.16 -4.20
N ILE A 55 24.24 -14.10 -3.13
CA ILE A 55 23.79 -14.39 -1.77
C ILE A 55 23.69 -13.07 -1.03
N LEU A 56 22.49 -12.74 -0.57
CA LEU A 56 22.23 -11.45 0.07
C LEU A 56 22.41 -11.52 1.58
N ASP A 57 22.99 -10.47 2.14
CA ASP A 57 23.01 -10.19 3.56
C ASP A 57 21.72 -9.47 4.03
N THR A 58 21.39 -9.58 5.31
CA THR A 58 20.20 -8.97 5.93
C THR A 58 20.16 -7.46 5.71
N ASN A 59 21.27 -6.76 5.93
CA ASN A 59 21.33 -5.30 5.82
C ASN A 59 21.10 -4.81 4.39
N VAL A 60 21.49 -5.61 3.39
CA VAL A 60 21.25 -5.30 1.98
C VAL A 60 19.76 -5.42 1.67
N VAL A 61 19.11 -6.49 2.14
CA VAL A 61 17.66 -6.64 1.94
C VAL A 61 16.86 -5.55 2.64
N LEU A 62 17.23 -5.16 3.86
CA LEU A 62 16.52 -4.14 4.63
C LEU A 62 16.63 -2.75 4.02
N ASN A 63 17.79 -2.41 3.45
CA ASN A 63 18.06 -1.04 3.01
C ASN A 63 17.99 -0.88 1.49
N GLN A 64 17.94 -1.96 0.70
CA GLN A 64 18.05 -1.88 -0.77
C GLN A 64 16.95 -2.70 -1.47
N ILE A 65 15.80 -2.88 -0.82
CA ILE A 65 14.71 -3.69 -1.37
C ILE A 65 14.21 -3.15 -2.73
N ASP A 66 14.17 -1.83 -2.90
CA ASP A 66 13.74 -1.17 -4.15
C ASP A 66 14.69 -1.50 -5.31
N LEU A 67 16.00 -1.52 -5.04
CA LEU A 67 17.00 -2.00 -5.98
C LEU A 67 16.84 -3.49 -6.30
N LEU A 68 16.55 -4.33 -5.30
CA LEU A 68 16.34 -5.77 -5.48
C LEU A 68 15.06 -6.08 -6.28
N GLU A 69 14.10 -5.17 -6.31
CA GLU A 69 12.90 -5.22 -7.16
C GLU A 69 13.17 -4.78 -8.60
N ASN A 70 14.35 -4.22 -8.91
CA ASN A 70 14.71 -3.90 -10.28
C ASN A 70 14.96 -5.17 -11.12
N PRO A 71 14.39 -5.32 -12.33
CA PRO A 71 14.58 -6.51 -13.19
C PRO A 71 16.02 -6.83 -13.59
N ALA A 72 16.96 -5.89 -13.43
CA ALA A 72 18.37 -6.10 -13.65
C ALA A 72 19.00 -7.06 -12.63
N ILE A 73 18.43 -7.16 -11.41
CA ILE A 73 18.91 -8.08 -10.38
C ILE A 73 18.15 -9.40 -10.51
N ARG A 74 18.90 -10.46 -10.83
CA ARG A 74 18.39 -11.83 -11.06
C ARG A 74 19.35 -12.84 -10.42
N ASP A 75 18.90 -14.09 -10.38
CA ASP A 75 19.68 -15.23 -9.88
C ASP A 75 20.13 -15.03 -8.41
N VAL A 76 19.15 -14.81 -7.52
CA VAL A 76 19.37 -14.47 -6.11
C VAL A 76 18.99 -15.64 -5.21
N VAL A 77 19.89 -15.99 -4.28
CA VAL A 77 19.63 -16.91 -3.17
C VAL A 77 19.36 -16.12 -1.90
N VAL A 78 18.17 -16.31 -1.34
CA VAL A 78 17.75 -15.75 -0.07
C VAL A 78 17.83 -16.83 1.00
N LEU A 79 18.67 -16.63 2.00
CA LEU A 79 18.85 -17.58 3.08
C LEU A 79 17.70 -17.50 4.10
N SER A 80 17.29 -18.63 4.67
CA SER A 80 16.23 -18.67 5.69
C SER A 80 16.55 -17.82 6.94
N VAL A 81 17.83 -17.72 7.32
CA VAL A 81 18.28 -16.85 8.41
C VAL A 81 18.02 -15.37 8.11
N VAL A 82 18.33 -14.93 6.88
CA VAL A 82 18.10 -13.55 6.40
C VAL A 82 16.60 -13.28 6.34
N LEU A 83 15.83 -14.20 5.76
CA LEU A 83 14.38 -14.08 5.65
C LEU A 83 13.71 -13.94 7.03
N GLN A 84 14.15 -14.71 8.02
CA GLN A 84 13.63 -14.64 9.39
C GLN A 84 14.05 -13.36 10.12
N GLU A 85 15.27 -12.87 9.88
CA GLU A 85 15.75 -11.63 10.48
C GLU A 85 15.03 -10.41 9.91
N VAL A 86 14.84 -10.37 8.58
CA VAL A 86 14.03 -9.34 7.90
C VAL A 86 12.60 -9.37 8.44
N LYS A 87 11.98 -10.55 8.59
CA LYS A 87 10.64 -10.67 9.18
C LYS A 87 10.55 -10.09 10.59
N ASN A 88 11.58 -10.26 11.40
CA ASN A 88 11.59 -9.77 12.78
C ASN A 88 11.84 -8.26 12.85
N LYS A 89 12.63 -7.71 11.91
CA LYS A 89 13.00 -6.28 11.87
C LYS A 89 11.96 -5.44 11.13
N ASN A 90 11.48 -5.88 9.97
CA ASN A 90 10.52 -5.17 9.14
C ASN A 90 9.62 -6.13 8.34
N THR A 91 8.38 -6.31 8.80
CA THR A 91 7.38 -7.18 8.16
C THR A 91 6.99 -6.73 6.75
N SER A 92 7.01 -5.42 6.46
CA SER A 92 6.67 -4.90 5.13
C SER A 92 7.70 -5.36 4.08
N ILE A 93 8.99 -5.18 4.39
CA ILE A 93 10.09 -5.64 3.53
C ILE A 93 10.08 -7.16 3.39
N TYR A 94 9.75 -7.90 4.45
CA TYR A 94 9.59 -9.35 4.37
C TYR A 94 8.50 -9.77 3.37
N ASN A 95 7.35 -9.09 3.36
CA ASN A 95 6.27 -9.39 2.43
C ASN A 95 6.69 -9.08 0.98
N ARG A 96 7.38 -7.96 0.75
CA ARG A 96 7.96 -7.60 -0.56
C ARG A 96 8.97 -8.63 -1.04
N LEU A 97 9.93 -9.03 -0.19
CA LEU A 97 10.91 -10.07 -0.49
C LEU A 97 10.23 -11.42 -0.78
N ARG A 98 9.18 -11.77 -0.05
CA ARG A 98 8.43 -13.01 -0.28
C ARG A 98 7.69 -12.98 -1.61
N SER A 99 7.12 -11.84 -2.01
CA SER A 99 6.53 -11.64 -3.33
C SER A 99 7.56 -11.84 -4.45
N LEU A 100 8.79 -11.33 -4.27
CA LEU A 100 9.89 -11.59 -5.21
C LEU A 100 10.23 -13.08 -5.32
N CYS A 101 10.27 -13.80 -4.20
CA CYS A 101 10.55 -15.25 -4.18
C CYS A 101 9.42 -16.08 -4.81
N SER A 102 8.17 -15.64 -4.71
CA SER A 102 7.03 -16.31 -5.33
C SER A 102 6.93 -16.08 -6.84
N ASN A 103 7.59 -15.04 -7.37
CA ASN A 103 7.52 -14.68 -8.78
C ASN A 103 8.56 -15.47 -9.60
N PRO A 104 8.13 -16.41 -10.48
CA PRO A 104 9.06 -17.26 -11.25
C PRO A 104 9.98 -16.45 -12.18
N ALA A 105 9.52 -15.29 -12.66
CA ALA A 105 10.29 -14.46 -13.58
C ALA A 105 11.52 -13.80 -12.93
N ARG A 106 11.51 -13.65 -11.60
CA ARG A 106 12.57 -12.97 -10.84
C ARG A 106 13.77 -13.88 -10.53
N LYS A 107 13.57 -15.20 -10.56
CA LYS A 107 14.56 -16.22 -10.17
C LYS A 107 15.16 -15.99 -8.77
N PHE A 108 14.31 -15.72 -7.79
CA PHE A 108 14.69 -15.66 -6.37
C PHE A 108 14.41 -17.02 -5.73
N PHE A 109 15.42 -17.63 -5.12
CA PHE A 109 15.31 -18.95 -4.49
C PHE A 109 15.55 -18.85 -2.99
N VAL A 110 14.67 -19.47 -2.20
CA VAL A 110 14.82 -19.50 -0.73
C VAL A 110 15.55 -20.78 -0.32
N PHE A 111 16.77 -20.63 0.20
CA PHE A 111 17.55 -21.75 0.71
C PHE A 111 17.43 -21.89 2.23
N SER A 112 16.99 -23.06 2.68
CA SER A 112 16.69 -23.36 4.08
C SER A 112 17.95 -23.72 4.89
N ASN A 113 18.90 -22.79 4.97
CA ASN A 113 20.21 -23.00 5.61
C ASN A 113 20.16 -23.39 7.10
N GLU A 114 19.13 -22.97 7.84
CA GLU A 114 18.95 -23.33 9.26
C GLU A 114 18.51 -24.79 9.46
N PHE A 115 18.04 -25.45 8.41
CA PHE A 115 17.58 -26.84 8.45
C PHE A 115 18.47 -27.77 7.62
N HIS A 116 19.51 -27.25 6.97
CA HIS A 116 20.43 -28.05 6.16
C HIS A 116 21.64 -28.49 6.99
N ARG A 117 21.97 -29.79 6.93
CA ARG A 117 23.02 -30.42 7.74
C ARG A 117 24.37 -29.71 7.65
N ASP A 118 24.83 -29.41 6.44
CA ASP A 118 26.18 -28.86 6.22
C ASP A 118 26.29 -27.35 6.40
N THR A 119 25.16 -26.62 6.39
CA THR A 119 25.16 -25.15 6.52
C THR A 119 24.65 -24.67 7.87
N TYR A 120 24.18 -25.59 8.72
CA TYR A 120 23.68 -25.23 10.04
C TYR A 120 24.79 -24.79 10.97
N VAL A 121 24.54 -23.68 11.67
CA VAL A 121 25.53 -23.06 12.55
C VAL A 121 25.00 -22.94 13.98
N GLN A 122 25.75 -23.49 14.94
CA GLN A 122 25.50 -23.32 16.38
C GLN A 122 26.05 -21.99 16.90
N THR A 123 25.39 -21.41 17.91
CA THR A 123 25.83 -20.19 18.59
C THR A 123 27.07 -20.47 19.45
N MET A 124 28.12 -19.64 19.31
CA MET A 124 29.32 -19.73 20.14
C MET A 124 29.18 -18.93 21.44
N THR A 125 29.95 -19.30 22.46
CA THR A 125 29.97 -18.57 23.74
C THR A 125 30.53 -17.15 23.56
N GLY A 126 29.76 -16.13 23.94
CA GLY A 126 30.15 -14.72 23.81
C GLY A 126 29.88 -14.08 22.45
N GLU A 127 29.34 -14.85 21.49
CA GLU A 127 28.97 -14.36 20.15
C GLU A 127 27.62 -13.63 20.19
N SER A 128 27.53 -12.48 19.50
CA SER A 128 26.25 -11.78 19.35
C SER A 128 25.32 -12.52 18.36
N THR A 129 24.03 -12.21 18.40
CA THR A 129 23.08 -12.77 17.42
C THR A 129 23.40 -12.34 15.99
N ASN A 130 23.94 -11.12 15.81
CA ASN A 130 24.34 -10.60 14.49
C ASN A 130 25.54 -11.38 13.95
N ASP A 131 26.59 -11.52 14.76
CA ASP A 131 27.81 -12.26 14.37
C ASP A 131 27.51 -13.71 13.98
N ARG A 132 26.59 -14.36 14.71
CA ARG A 132 26.15 -15.72 14.41
C ARG A 132 25.43 -15.79 13.06
N ASN A 133 24.57 -14.82 12.76
CA ASN A 133 23.84 -14.79 11.49
C ASN A 133 24.80 -14.51 10.32
N ASP A 134 25.71 -13.56 10.46
CA ASP A 134 26.76 -13.27 9.47
C ASP A 134 27.61 -14.51 9.18
N ARG A 135 27.97 -15.26 10.23
CA ARG A 135 28.68 -16.53 10.09
C ARG A 135 27.84 -17.59 9.39
N ALA A 136 26.54 -17.70 9.68
CA ALA A 136 25.64 -18.62 8.98
C ALA A 136 25.53 -18.28 7.48
N ILE A 137 25.51 -16.98 7.13
CA ILE A 137 25.52 -16.51 5.73
C ILE A 137 26.82 -16.90 5.04
N ARG A 138 27.98 -16.66 5.68
CA ARG A 138 29.29 -17.04 5.14
C ARG A 138 29.45 -18.54 4.95
N VAL A 139 29.00 -19.36 5.91
CA VAL A 139 29.02 -20.83 5.79
C VAL A 139 28.17 -21.30 4.61
N ALA A 140 26.96 -20.74 4.44
CA ALA A 140 26.12 -21.06 3.29
C ALA A 140 26.76 -20.63 1.96
N ALA A 141 27.39 -19.45 1.91
CA ALA A 141 28.10 -18.98 0.72
C ALA A 141 29.26 -19.89 0.32
N ARG A 142 30.08 -20.31 1.30
CA ARG A 142 31.14 -21.30 1.06
C ARG A 142 30.57 -22.64 0.60
N TRP A 143 29.47 -23.09 1.19
CA TRP A 143 28.82 -24.33 0.76
C TRP A 143 28.37 -24.23 -0.71
N TYR A 144 27.74 -23.14 -1.12
CA TYR A 144 27.38 -22.92 -2.53
C TYR A 144 28.60 -22.89 -3.46
N GLN A 145 29.70 -22.23 -3.07
CA GLN A 145 30.94 -22.20 -3.85
C GLN A 145 31.53 -23.61 -4.04
N THR A 146 31.58 -24.41 -2.98
CA THR A 146 32.12 -25.77 -3.04
C THR A 146 31.19 -26.74 -3.75
N HIS A 147 29.87 -26.58 -3.59
CA HIS A 147 28.85 -27.45 -4.14
C HIS A 147 28.64 -27.26 -5.65
N LEU A 148 28.65 -26.01 -6.12
CA LEU A 148 28.51 -25.69 -7.55
C LEU A 148 29.87 -25.60 -8.27
N GLY A 149 30.97 -25.40 -7.53
CA GLY A 149 32.31 -25.31 -8.11
C GLY A 149 32.39 -24.28 -9.23
N ASP A 150 33.03 -24.64 -10.34
CA ASP A 150 33.21 -23.74 -11.49
C ASP A 150 31.94 -23.58 -12.36
N THR A 151 30.83 -24.25 -12.01
CA THR A 151 29.59 -24.17 -12.80
C THR A 151 28.80 -22.89 -12.58
N ALA A 152 29.08 -22.13 -11.52
CA ALA A 152 28.48 -20.81 -11.28
C ALA A 152 29.39 -19.97 -10.38
N ARG A 153 29.48 -18.67 -10.65
CA ARG A 153 30.19 -17.74 -9.76
C ARG A 153 29.27 -17.36 -8.60
N ILE A 154 29.69 -17.63 -7.37
CA ILE A 154 28.94 -17.23 -6.17
C ILE A 154 29.50 -15.91 -5.64
N LEU A 155 28.63 -14.95 -5.37
CA LEU A 155 29.01 -13.65 -4.83
C LEU A 155 28.16 -13.29 -3.61
N LEU A 156 28.82 -13.10 -2.47
CA LEU A 156 28.18 -12.59 -1.26
C LEU A 156 28.08 -11.06 -1.34
N ILE A 157 26.86 -10.53 -1.27
CA ILE A 157 26.61 -9.09 -1.25
C ILE A 157 26.33 -8.65 0.19
N THR A 158 27.24 -7.86 0.75
CA THR A 158 27.13 -7.32 2.11
C THR A 158 27.65 -5.88 2.17
N ASN A 159 26.93 -5.03 2.89
CA ASN A 159 27.38 -3.68 3.24
C ASN A 159 28.05 -3.62 4.61
N ASP A 160 28.09 -4.74 5.35
CA ASP A 160 28.84 -4.84 6.60
C ASP A 160 30.34 -5.03 6.27
N ARG A 161 31.15 -4.04 6.68
CA ARG A 161 32.59 -4.00 6.42
C ARG A 161 33.31 -5.19 7.06
N GLU A 162 32.89 -5.61 8.25
CA GLU A 162 33.50 -6.69 9.00
C GLU A 162 33.11 -8.06 8.45
N ASN A 163 31.84 -8.23 8.06
CA ASN A 163 31.38 -9.44 7.38
C ASN A 163 32.11 -9.63 6.05
N ARG A 164 32.27 -8.55 5.26
CA ARG A 164 33.04 -8.56 4.01
C ARG A 164 34.51 -8.95 4.24
N ARG A 165 35.18 -8.34 5.22
CA ARG A 165 36.58 -8.64 5.56
C ARG A 165 36.74 -10.13 5.89
N LYS A 166 35.91 -10.65 6.80
CA LYS A 166 35.93 -12.05 7.22
C LYS A 166 35.62 -13.00 6.05
N ALA A 167 34.70 -12.65 5.17
CA ALA A 167 34.37 -13.46 3.99
C ALA A 167 35.56 -13.61 3.04
N ILE A 168 36.29 -12.52 2.76
CA ILE A 168 37.47 -12.52 1.89
C ILE A 168 38.60 -13.36 2.50
N GLU A 169 38.88 -13.22 3.81
CA GLU A 169 39.86 -14.04 4.54
C GLU A 169 39.52 -15.53 4.48
N GLU A 170 38.24 -15.84 4.38
CA GLU A 170 37.68 -17.17 4.32
C GLU A 170 37.59 -17.76 2.91
N GLY A 171 38.11 -17.05 1.90
CA GLY A 171 38.13 -17.46 0.49
C GLY A 171 36.81 -17.26 -0.25
N ILE A 172 35.86 -16.53 0.33
CA ILE A 172 34.54 -16.28 -0.24
C ILE A 172 34.59 -14.98 -1.05
N SER A 173 34.06 -14.99 -2.28
CA SER A 173 33.92 -13.75 -3.06
C SER A 173 32.84 -12.87 -2.43
N ALA A 174 33.23 -11.69 -1.94
CA ALA A 174 32.32 -10.76 -1.28
C ALA A 174 32.53 -9.31 -1.74
N GLU A 175 31.45 -8.62 -2.06
CA GLU A 175 31.45 -7.23 -2.54
C GLU A 175 30.33 -6.42 -1.88
N THR A 176 30.43 -5.08 -1.89
CA THR A 176 29.30 -4.23 -1.50
C THR A 176 28.28 -4.16 -2.62
N ILE A 177 27.03 -3.83 -2.27
CA ILE A 177 25.99 -3.64 -3.29
C ILE A 177 26.40 -2.52 -4.28
N GLU A 178 27.02 -1.45 -3.80
CA GLU A 178 27.47 -0.35 -4.66
C GLU A 178 28.54 -0.79 -5.66
N ALA A 179 29.54 -1.56 -5.21
CA ALA A 179 30.59 -2.08 -6.09
C ALA A 179 30.01 -3.03 -7.15
N TYR A 180 29.08 -3.90 -6.73
CA TYR A 180 28.38 -4.79 -7.63
C TYR A 180 27.58 -4.02 -8.70
N ILE A 181 26.79 -3.01 -8.31
CA ILE A 181 26.03 -2.21 -9.27
C ILE A 181 26.95 -1.44 -10.23
N LYS A 182 28.08 -0.89 -9.76
CA LYS A 182 29.08 -0.27 -10.63
C LYS A 182 29.62 -1.26 -11.66
N SER A 183 29.81 -2.52 -11.29
CA SER A 183 30.28 -3.58 -12.20
C SER A 183 29.28 -3.93 -13.31
N LEU A 184 27.98 -3.69 -13.10
CA LEU A 184 26.94 -3.93 -14.10
C LEU A 184 26.94 -2.89 -15.24
N GLY A 185 27.64 -1.77 -15.08
CA GLY A 185 27.76 -0.72 -16.10
C GLY A 185 26.47 0.03 -16.40
N GLN A 186 25.46 -0.05 -15.51
CA GLN A 186 24.17 0.64 -15.68
C GLN A 186 24.07 1.83 -14.72
N PRO A 187 24.28 3.08 -15.19
CA PRO A 187 24.35 4.25 -14.31
C PRO A 187 23.03 4.55 -13.60
N GLY A 188 21.88 4.24 -14.21
CA GLY A 188 20.56 4.49 -13.60
C GLY A 188 20.26 3.62 -12.36
N LEU A 189 20.95 2.50 -12.16
CA LEU A 189 20.81 1.68 -10.95
C LEU A 189 21.50 2.31 -9.73
N LEU A 190 22.43 3.24 -9.94
CA LEU A 190 23.13 3.91 -8.83
C LEU A 190 22.26 4.93 -8.12
N ASP A 191 21.23 5.46 -8.78
CA ASP A 191 20.28 6.39 -8.18
C ASP A 191 19.23 5.66 -7.30
N LEU A 192 19.11 4.34 -7.44
CA LEU A 192 18.28 3.47 -6.59
C LEU A 192 18.97 3.09 -5.26
N LEU A 193 20.25 3.43 -5.10
CA LEU A 193 21.01 3.02 -3.92
C LEU A 193 20.70 3.92 -2.72
N VAL A 194 20.20 3.31 -1.65
CA VAL A 194 20.09 3.99 -0.35
C VAL A 194 21.49 4.24 0.21
N GLN A 195 21.77 5.48 0.61
CA GLN A 195 23.00 5.81 1.29
C GLN A 195 22.85 5.68 2.83
N PRO A 196 23.84 5.09 3.53
CA PRO A 196 23.81 5.02 4.98
C PRO A 196 23.93 6.42 5.59
N ALA A 197 23.17 6.68 6.66
CA ALA A 197 23.16 7.95 7.38
C ALA A 197 24.51 8.31 8.08
N SER A 198 25.54 7.48 7.96
CA SER A 198 26.76 7.54 8.77
C SER A 198 28.07 7.47 7.99
N GLU A 199 28.07 7.69 6.67
CA GLU A 199 29.31 8.14 6.04
C GLU A 199 29.35 9.65 6.16
N ASP A 200 30.25 10.13 7.03
CA ASP A 200 30.75 11.49 7.05
C ASP A 200 31.03 11.91 5.60
N VAL A 201 30.06 12.55 4.96
CA VAL A 201 30.36 13.52 3.92
C VAL A 201 31.06 14.63 4.67
N VAL A 202 32.38 14.46 4.81
CA VAL A 202 33.31 15.56 4.93
C VAL A 202 33.04 16.40 3.69
N MET A 203 32.08 17.31 3.82
CA MET A 203 32.06 18.49 3.01
C MET A 203 33.39 19.17 3.29
N GLU A 204 34.37 18.97 2.43
CA GLU A 204 35.39 19.98 2.17
C GLU A 204 34.69 21.20 1.55
N VAL A 205 33.85 21.85 2.35
CA VAL A 205 33.65 23.28 2.22
C VAL A 205 34.68 23.84 3.19
N GLU A 206 35.71 24.48 2.64
CA GLU A 206 36.58 25.38 3.38
C GLU A 206 35.76 26.56 3.90
N ASP A 207 34.85 26.31 4.84
CA ASP A 207 34.42 27.31 5.80
C ASP A 207 35.44 27.26 6.93
N LEU A 208 36.42 28.16 6.82
CA LEU A 208 37.31 28.55 7.90
C LEU A 208 36.47 29.14 9.05
N ARG A 209 35.84 28.27 9.86
CA ARG A 209 35.37 28.50 11.25
C ARG A 209 34.76 27.21 11.82
N PRO A 210 35.34 26.61 12.89
CA PRO A 210 34.81 25.42 13.53
C PRO A 210 33.65 25.78 14.47
N SER A 211 32.47 26.07 13.92
CA SER A 211 31.23 26.18 14.68
C SER A 211 30.54 24.81 14.69
N LYS A 212 30.38 24.21 15.87
CA LYS A 212 29.55 23.02 16.10
C LYS A 212 28.20 23.19 15.39
N ARG A 213 27.89 22.34 14.40
CA ARG A 213 26.59 22.35 13.71
C ARG A 213 25.48 22.24 14.74
N LYS A 214 24.60 23.25 14.81
CA LYS A 214 23.47 23.30 15.76
C LYS A 214 22.39 22.32 15.28
N ALA A 215 21.91 21.43 16.14
CA ALA A 215 20.80 20.54 15.82
C ALA A 215 19.54 21.38 15.49
N VAL A 216 18.91 21.10 14.36
CA VAL A 216 17.68 21.78 13.90
C VAL A 216 16.48 21.26 14.69
N TYR A 217 16.50 19.97 15.05
CA TYR A 217 15.42 19.29 15.74
C TYR A 217 15.94 18.61 17.02
N PRO A 218 15.11 18.52 18.09
CA PRO A 218 15.44 17.75 19.29
C PRO A 218 15.64 16.26 19.00
N GLU A 219 16.55 15.59 19.72
CA GLU A 219 16.68 14.13 19.64
C GLU A 219 15.41 13.43 20.14
N HIS A 220 15.06 12.31 19.50
CA HIS A 220 13.93 11.51 19.93
C HIS A 220 14.28 10.72 21.20
N LYS A 221 13.36 10.70 22.15
CA LYS A 221 13.54 9.94 23.39
C LYS A 221 13.65 8.43 23.11
N PRO A 222 14.45 7.67 23.90
CA PRO A 222 14.53 6.23 23.73
C PRO A 222 13.20 5.56 24.02
N MET A 223 12.90 4.46 23.31
CA MET A 223 11.61 3.75 23.44
C MET A 223 11.28 3.32 24.87
N SER A 224 12.27 3.04 25.71
CA SER A 224 12.06 2.73 27.13
C SER A 224 11.48 3.91 27.92
N GLU A 225 11.95 5.13 27.65
CA GLU A 225 11.45 6.36 28.28
C GLU A 225 10.06 6.70 27.74
N ILE A 226 9.85 6.58 26.43
CA ILE A 226 8.52 6.76 25.82
C ILE A 226 7.51 5.81 26.47
N THR A 227 7.84 4.52 26.57
CA THR A 227 6.94 3.51 27.17
C THR A 227 6.64 3.80 28.63
N SER A 228 7.66 4.23 29.40
CA SER A 228 7.47 4.62 30.81
C SER A 228 6.58 5.86 30.91
N GLY A 229 6.82 6.87 30.08
CA GLY A 229 6.07 8.13 30.07
C GLY A 229 4.61 7.96 29.64
N LEU A 230 4.34 7.04 28.70
CA LEU A 230 2.97 6.64 28.33
C LEU A 230 2.26 5.96 29.51
N THR A 231 2.95 5.09 30.24
CA THR A 231 2.39 4.38 31.41
C THR A 231 2.11 5.33 32.58
N SER A 232 2.96 6.34 32.77
CA SER A 232 2.79 7.35 33.81
C SER A 232 1.87 8.51 33.40
N GLY A 233 1.36 8.53 32.18
CA GLY A 233 0.48 9.59 31.66
C GLY A 233 1.18 10.92 31.39
N ILE A 234 2.50 10.93 31.27
CA ILE A 234 3.31 12.12 30.89
C ILE A 234 3.25 12.33 29.38
N TYR A 235 3.30 11.23 28.63
CA TYR A 235 3.21 11.25 27.17
C TYR A 235 1.86 10.72 26.71
N HIS A 236 1.44 11.21 25.55
CA HIS A 236 0.20 10.83 24.89
C HIS A 236 0.51 10.27 23.51
N GLN A 237 -0.01 9.08 23.23
CA GLN A 237 0.18 8.42 21.94
C GLN A 237 -1.02 8.69 21.03
N GLY A 238 -0.74 8.98 19.76
CA GLY A 238 -1.79 9.11 18.75
C GLY A 238 -1.24 9.09 17.34
N LYS A 239 -2.16 9.06 16.37
CA LYS A 239 -1.83 9.20 14.95
C LYS A 239 -1.73 10.68 14.60
N LEU A 240 -0.59 11.11 14.06
CA LEU A 240 -0.40 12.47 13.56
C LEU A 240 -1.19 12.67 12.25
N ARG A 241 -1.97 13.75 12.18
CA ARG A 241 -2.68 14.17 10.97
C ARG A 241 -2.23 15.59 10.63
N VAL A 242 -1.48 15.75 9.55
CA VAL A 242 -1.00 17.06 9.12
C VAL A 242 -2.11 17.75 8.32
N ASN A 243 -2.33 19.04 8.58
CA ASN A 243 -3.33 19.81 7.87
C ASN A 243 -2.94 19.92 6.38
N ARG A 244 -3.90 19.62 5.49
CA ARG A 244 -3.70 19.62 4.04
C ARG A 244 -3.44 21.01 3.47
N TYR A 245 -3.99 22.05 4.10
CA TYR A 245 -3.86 23.43 3.67
C TYR A 245 -2.69 24.15 4.37
N ASN A 246 -2.37 23.74 5.59
CA ASN A 246 -1.27 24.29 6.38
C ASN A 246 -0.30 23.18 6.83
N PRO A 247 0.83 22.96 6.14
CA PRO A 247 1.78 21.91 6.51
C PRO A 247 2.57 22.20 7.80
N PHE A 248 2.34 23.35 8.44
CA PHE A 248 2.90 23.72 9.73
C PHE A 248 1.92 23.51 10.89
N GLU A 249 0.77 22.91 10.64
CA GLU A 249 -0.22 22.57 11.66
C GLU A 249 -0.58 21.08 11.56
N ALA A 250 -0.60 20.39 12.70
CA ALA A 250 -0.99 18.99 12.77
C ALA A 250 -1.79 18.68 14.03
N TYR A 251 -2.56 17.61 13.97
CA TYR A 251 -3.45 17.18 15.05
C TYR A 251 -3.10 15.74 15.45
N VAL A 252 -3.10 15.48 16.76
CA VAL A 252 -2.91 14.15 17.33
C VAL A 252 -4.10 13.81 18.21
N GLY A 253 -4.96 12.92 17.73
CA GLY A 253 -6.03 12.36 18.55
C GLY A 253 -5.45 11.39 19.58
N SER A 254 -5.74 11.62 20.86
CA SER A 254 -5.27 10.77 21.96
C SER A 254 -6.44 10.26 22.80
N GLU A 255 -6.56 8.93 22.92
CA GLU A 255 -7.58 8.29 23.76
C GLU A 255 -7.47 8.67 25.24
N SER A 256 -6.26 9.01 25.72
CA SER A 256 -6.04 9.36 27.12
C SER A 256 -6.54 10.75 27.50
N ILE A 257 -6.65 11.67 26.52
CA ILE A 257 -7.14 13.04 26.74
C ILE A 257 -8.62 13.13 26.35
N GLY A 258 -9.07 12.33 25.38
CA GLY A 258 -10.42 12.39 24.86
C GLY A 258 -10.66 13.60 23.94
N ASP A 259 -9.58 14.29 23.53
CA ASP A 259 -9.59 15.46 22.66
C ASP A 259 -8.37 15.44 21.72
N GLU A 260 -8.32 16.37 20.77
CA GLU A 260 -7.24 16.53 19.81
C GLU A 260 -6.15 17.47 20.32
N ILE A 261 -4.90 16.99 20.32
CA ILE A 261 -3.73 17.81 20.64
C ILE A 261 -3.24 18.49 19.37
N VAL A 262 -3.15 19.82 19.38
CA VAL A 262 -2.66 20.60 18.24
C VAL A 262 -1.14 20.76 18.33
N ILE A 263 -0.45 20.61 17.20
CA ILE A 263 1.01 20.72 17.09
C ILE A 263 1.33 21.75 16.01
N TYR A 264 1.94 22.86 16.44
CA TYR A 264 2.29 23.98 15.58
C TYR A 264 3.78 24.02 15.27
N GLY A 265 4.12 24.23 13.99
CA GLY A 265 5.47 24.38 13.48
C GLY A 265 6.21 23.05 13.29
N ARG A 266 7.13 23.04 12.32
CA ARG A 266 7.95 21.85 12.03
C ARG A 266 8.84 21.45 13.21
N GLY A 267 9.29 22.42 14.01
CA GLY A 267 10.08 22.16 15.22
C GLY A 267 9.36 21.24 16.21
N ASN A 268 8.09 21.54 16.51
CA ASN A 268 7.28 20.76 17.44
C ASN A 268 6.76 19.45 16.83
N MET A 269 6.57 19.39 15.50
CA MET A 269 6.31 18.10 14.82
C MET A 269 7.52 17.16 14.88
N ASN A 270 8.72 17.69 15.13
CA ASN A 270 9.97 16.96 15.38
C ASN A 270 10.18 15.74 14.46
N ARG A 271 10.40 16.02 13.17
CA ARG A 271 10.69 15.01 12.13
C ARG A 271 9.60 13.95 11.94
N ALA A 272 8.34 14.20 12.35
CA ALA A 272 7.22 13.31 12.11
C ALA A 272 6.58 13.54 10.73
N PHE A 273 5.99 12.49 10.16
CA PHE A 273 5.25 12.51 8.90
C PHE A 273 3.75 12.35 9.14
N ASP A 274 2.93 12.77 8.17
CA ASP A 274 1.50 12.45 8.20
C ASP A 274 1.29 10.94 8.39
N SER A 275 0.34 10.61 9.25
CA SER A 275 -0.03 9.24 9.61
C SER A 275 1.00 8.46 10.43
N ASP A 276 2.10 9.06 10.87
CA ASP A 276 2.99 8.47 11.88
C ASP A 276 2.25 8.29 13.23
N ILE A 277 2.62 7.25 13.97
CA ILE A 277 2.22 7.09 15.38
C ILE A 277 3.29 7.75 16.25
N VAL A 278 2.91 8.82 16.94
CA VAL A 278 3.83 9.69 17.68
C VAL A 278 3.54 9.66 19.17
N ALA A 279 4.57 9.94 19.96
CA ALA A 279 4.44 10.28 21.38
C ALA A 279 4.55 11.80 21.53
N VAL A 280 3.56 12.40 22.17
CA VAL A 280 3.43 13.85 22.35
C VAL A 280 3.48 14.20 23.83
N GLU A 281 4.21 15.26 24.15
CA GLU A 281 4.20 15.91 25.46
C GLU A 281 3.43 17.23 25.35
N LEU A 282 2.51 17.47 26.28
CA LEU A 282 1.73 18.71 26.32
C LEU A 282 2.63 19.88 26.68
N LEU A 283 2.43 21.00 25.99
CA LEU A 283 3.05 22.25 26.37
C LEU A 283 2.34 22.84 27.60
N PRO A 284 3.01 23.70 28.36
CA PRO A 284 2.38 24.52 29.39
C PRO A 284 1.13 25.26 28.87
N GLN A 285 0.11 25.42 29.72
CA GLN A 285 -1.19 26.01 29.32
C GLN A 285 -1.08 27.44 28.79
N ASP A 286 -0.05 28.19 29.18
CA ASP A 286 0.27 29.52 28.66
C ASP A 286 0.70 29.52 27.19
N GLN A 287 1.08 28.36 26.65
CA GLN A 287 1.48 28.17 25.25
C GLN A 287 0.38 27.51 24.41
N TRP A 288 -0.82 27.35 24.97
CA TRP A 288 -1.96 26.87 24.20
C TRP A 288 -2.51 28.02 23.36
N HIS A 289 -2.55 27.84 22.05
CA HIS A 289 -2.88 28.92 21.11
C HIS A 289 -4.40 29.12 21.02
N GLU A 290 -4.83 30.39 20.95
CA GLU A 290 -6.21 30.75 20.64
C GLU A 290 -6.45 30.71 19.12
N GLU A 291 -7.63 30.24 18.67
CA GLU A 291 -7.99 30.05 17.25
C GLU A 291 -7.84 31.31 16.35
N ARG A 292 -7.67 32.49 16.95
CA ARG A 292 -7.66 33.79 16.25
C ARG A 292 -6.31 34.27 15.74
N SER A 293 -5.20 33.60 16.05
CA SER A 293 -3.85 34.12 15.76
C SER A 293 -3.24 33.66 14.42
N LEU A 294 -3.93 32.80 13.66
CA LEU A 294 -3.32 32.00 12.59
C LEU A 294 -3.13 32.68 11.23
N PHE A 295 -3.31 33.99 11.11
CA PHE A 295 -3.06 34.73 9.86
C PHE A 295 -1.82 35.64 9.91
N MET A 296 -1.06 35.68 11.01
CA MET A 296 0.03 36.64 11.21
C MET A 296 1.28 36.07 11.92
N ALA A 297 1.65 34.83 11.64
CA ALA A 297 2.93 34.26 12.11
C ALA A 297 3.77 33.68 10.95
N ASP A 298 3.72 34.35 9.80
CA ASP A 298 4.47 34.02 8.59
C ASP A 298 5.81 34.76 8.45
N GLU A 299 6.26 35.51 9.46
CA GLU A 299 7.48 36.31 9.34
C GLU A 299 8.32 36.21 10.61
N GLU A 300 9.22 35.21 10.68
CA GLU A 300 10.53 35.31 11.38
C GLU A 300 11.37 34.01 11.26
N ASP A 301 11.35 33.34 10.11
CA ASP A 301 12.42 32.38 9.73
C ASP A 301 12.60 32.46 8.21
N ASP A 302 13.63 33.20 7.79
CA ASP A 302 14.09 33.44 6.42
C ASP A 302 13.77 32.33 5.39
N GLU A 303 12.70 32.49 4.60
CA GLU A 303 12.56 31.90 3.26
C GLU A 303 11.83 32.90 2.33
N GLU A 304 12.61 33.78 1.69
CA GLU A 304 12.19 34.75 0.66
C GLU A 304 11.64 34.11 -0.65
N ASP A 305 11.26 32.82 -0.68
CA ASP A 305 10.85 32.13 -1.93
C ASP A 305 9.47 31.45 -1.90
N ILE A 306 8.65 31.62 -0.86
CA ILE A 306 7.23 31.19 -0.92
C ILE A 306 6.36 32.33 -1.47
N ARG A 307 6.62 32.76 -2.70
CA ARG A 307 5.57 33.40 -3.49
C ARG A 307 4.63 32.31 -3.96
N LEU A 308 3.50 32.16 -3.26
CA LEU A 308 2.31 31.42 -3.72
C LEU A 308 1.76 32.08 -4.99
N VAL A 309 2.44 31.88 -6.12
CA VAL A 309 1.89 32.22 -7.44
C VAL A 309 1.33 30.93 -8.04
N PRO A 310 0.02 30.86 -8.31
CA PRO A 310 -0.56 29.71 -8.99
C PRO A 310 0.03 29.63 -10.40
N SER A 311 0.85 28.60 -10.66
CA SER A 311 1.44 28.37 -12.00
C SER A 311 0.48 27.62 -12.93
N SER A 312 -0.70 27.25 -12.44
CA SER A 312 -1.75 26.55 -13.19
C SER A 312 -3.07 27.30 -13.08
N ALA A 313 -3.81 27.33 -14.19
CA ALA A 313 -5.12 27.97 -14.30
C ALA A 313 -6.20 27.32 -13.40
N ASP A 314 -5.90 26.18 -12.77
CA ASP A 314 -6.78 25.51 -11.80
C ASP A 314 -6.67 26.05 -10.36
N ASP A 315 -5.67 26.90 -10.05
CA ASP A 315 -5.38 27.37 -8.70
C ASP A 315 -5.95 28.77 -8.37
N ALA A 316 -7.08 29.17 -8.97
CA ALA A 316 -7.77 30.40 -8.57
C ALA A 316 -8.60 30.18 -7.27
N PRO A 317 -8.36 30.90 -6.17
CA PRO A 317 -9.27 30.88 -5.03
C PRO A 317 -10.61 31.50 -5.44
N ARG A 318 -11.72 30.79 -5.16
CA ARG A 318 -13.06 31.39 -5.23
C ARG A 318 -13.12 32.55 -4.24
N THR A 319 -13.31 33.76 -4.76
CA THR A 319 -13.57 34.99 -4.01
C THR A 319 -14.78 34.83 -3.10
N THR A 320 -14.56 34.69 -1.80
CA THR A 320 -15.61 34.85 -0.79
C THR A 320 -15.55 36.27 -0.25
N ASN A 321 -16.57 37.07 -0.59
CA ASN A 321 -16.76 38.43 -0.12
C ASN A 321 -16.78 38.49 1.42
N SER A 322 -15.89 39.31 1.98
CA SER A 322 -15.91 39.71 3.38
C SER A 322 -17.15 40.53 3.69
N VAL A 323 -18.07 39.99 4.49
CA VAL A 323 -19.12 40.77 5.15
C VAL A 323 -18.65 41.05 6.58
N SER A 324 -18.36 42.32 6.85
CA SER A 324 -18.09 42.87 8.16
C SER A 324 -19.38 42.95 8.98
N SER A 325 -19.54 42.08 9.96
CA SER A 325 -20.54 42.23 11.03
C SER A 325 -19.85 42.44 12.37
N SER A 326 -20.11 43.62 12.93
CA SER A 326 -19.63 44.13 14.21
C SER A 326 -20.33 43.51 15.43
N ALA A 327 -19.52 43.32 16.48
CA ALA A 327 -19.83 43.39 17.91
C ALA A 327 -20.78 42.34 18.54
N GLY A 328 -20.25 41.66 19.57
CA GLY A 328 -21.01 41.24 20.75
C GLY A 328 -21.31 39.75 20.87
N ASN A 329 -20.38 38.98 21.43
CA ASN A 329 -20.65 38.08 22.57
C ASN A 329 -19.37 37.44 23.08
N SER A 330 -19.12 37.62 24.38
CA SER A 330 -18.15 36.88 25.18
C SER A 330 -18.61 35.42 25.32
N ASN A 331 -18.20 34.56 24.40
CA ASN A 331 -18.22 33.12 24.59
C ASN A 331 -16.81 32.67 24.95
N LEU A 332 -16.68 31.88 26.03
CA LEU A 332 -15.45 31.20 26.45
C LEU A 332 -14.85 30.47 25.25
N VAL A 333 -13.74 30.98 24.72
CA VAL A 333 -12.97 30.32 23.67
C VAL A 333 -12.24 29.15 24.32
N LEU A 334 -12.59 27.93 23.93
CA LEU A 334 -11.91 26.71 24.36
C LEU A 334 -10.48 26.76 23.80
N SER A 335 -9.49 26.93 24.68
CA SER A 335 -8.08 26.80 24.32
C SER A 335 -7.79 25.32 24.12
N HIS A 336 -7.51 24.92 22.87
CA HIS A 336 -7.19 23.53 22.54
C HIS A 336 -5.82 23.16 23.12
N PRO A 337 -5.64 21.92 23.62
CA PRO A 337 -4.36 21.49 24.15
C PRO A 337 -3.27 21.50 23.06
N SER A 338 -2.20 22.27 23.28
CA SER A 338 -1.03 22.29 22.40
C SER A 338 0.05 21.31 22.90
N GLY A 339 0.79 20.69 21.98
CA GLY A 339 1.85 19.75 22.32
C GLY A 339 3.02 19.73 21.33
N HIS A 340 4.05 18.97 21.67
CA HIS A 340 5.18 18.70 20.78
C HIS A 340 5.56 17.22 20.78
N VAL A 341 6.07 16.74 19.65
CA VAL A 341 6.47 15.34 19.44
C VAL A 341 7.83 15.08 20.08
N VAL A 342 7.86 14.16 21.04
CA VAL A 342 9.09 13.73 21.74
C VAL A 342 9.74 12.50 21.11
N GLY A 343 8.98 11.75 20.31
CA GLY A 343 9.45 10.56 19.63
C GLY A 343 8.40 9.90 18.76
N ILE A 344 8.85 8.96 17.94
CA ILE A 344 8.02 8.30 16.93
C ILE A 344 7.99 6.81 17.23
N ILE A 345 6.80 6.32 17.55
CA ILE A 345 6.57 4.94 17.98
C ILE A 345 6.52 4.03 16.75
N LYS A 346 5.88 4.49 15.68
CA LYS A 346 5.78 3.77 14.41
C LYS A 346 5.76 4.75 13.24
N ARG A 347 6.72 4.58 12.33
CA ARG A 347 6.78 5.28 11.05
C ARG A 347 5.75 4.73 10.07
N ASN A 348 5.20 5.60 9.24
CA ASN A 348 4.29 5.28 8.15
C ASN A 348 4.82 5.87 6.81
N TRP A 349 6.12 5.71 6.58
CA TRP A 349 6.73 6.11 5.32
C TRP A 349 6.24 5.23 4.16
N ASN A 350 5.89 5.89 3.07
CA ASN A 350 5.44 5.28 1.83
C ASN A 350 6.34 5.75 0.68
N PHE A 351 6.01 5.30 -0.52
CA PHE A 351 6.48 5.93 -1.75
C PHE A 351 5.71 7.22 -1.97
N TYR A 352 6.42 8.29 -2.32
CA TYR A 352 5.82 9.59 -2.58
C TYR A 352 6.03 9.96 -4.04
N CYS A 353 4.98 10.44 -4.70
CA CYS A 353 5.00 10.92 -6.07
C CYS A 353 5.15 12.44 -6.11
N GLY A 354 6.00 12.94 -7.01
CA GLY A 354 6.30 14.36 -7.05
C GLY A 354 7.25 14.73 -8.17
N SER A 355 7.83 15.92 -8.06
CA SER A 355 8.76 16.49 -9.05
C SER A 355 9.99 17.06 -8.36
N LEU A 356 11.04 17.33 -9.14
CA LEU A 356 12.28 17.91 -8.62
C LEU A 356 12.28 19.43 -8.73
N GLU A 357 12.82 20.06 -7.71
CA GLU A 357 13.19 21.45 -7.67
C GLU A 357 14.74 21.51 -7.60
N PRO A 358 15.40 22.13 -8.58
CA PRO A 358 16.85 22.24 -8.59
C PRO A 358 17.29 23.15 -7.44
N MET A 359 18.28 22.73 -6.67
CA MET A 359 18.94 23.63 -5.72
C MET A 359 19.98 24.48 -6.46
N PRO A 360 20.03 25.80 -6.23
CA PRO A 360 21.13 26.63 -6.71
C PRO A 360 22.39 26.29 -5.90
N MET A 361 23.22 25.38 -6.40
CA MET A 361 24.53 25.06 -5.81
C MET A 361 25.64 25.24 -6.86
N PRO A 362 26.84 25.72 -6.45
CA PRO A 362 27.95 25.94 -7.37
C PRO A 362 28.43 24.60 -7.95
N ALA A 363 28.68 24.58 -9.25
CA ALA A 363 29.11 23.40 -9.99
C ALA A 363 30.43 22.82 -9.45
N GLY A 364 30.31 21.88 -8.51
CA GLY A 364 31.39 21.00 -8.08
C GLY A 364 31.57 19.89 -9.11
N SER A 365 32.79 19.75 -9.63
CA SER A 365 33.15 18.76 -10.65
C SER A 365 32.87 17.33 -10.17
N GLY A 366 31.90 16.64 -10.79
CA GLY A 366 31.74 15.20 -10.60
C GLY A 366 30.33 14.60 -10.69
N GLY A 367 29.46 15.05 -11.60
CA GLY A 367 28.30 14.27 -12.08
C GLY A 367 27.23 13.84 -11.06
N LEU A 368 27.29 14.27 -9.80
CA LEU A 368 26.37 13.92 -8.71
C LEU A 368 25.78 15.20 -8.15
N VAL A 369 24.47 15.36 -8.23
CA VAL A 369 23.78 16.60 -7.85
C VAL A 369 22.76 16.32 -6.77
N HIS A 370 22.65 17.21 -5.80
CA HIS A 370 21.57 17.19 -4.80
C HIS A 370 20.39 18.02 -5.30
N ALA A 371 19.19 17.46 -5.18
CA ALA A 371 17.94 18.14 -5.54
C ALA A 371 16.92 18.00 -4.42
N LEU A 372 15.95 18.92 -4.37
CA LEU A 372 14.81 18.81 -3.49
C LEU A 372 13.65 18.18 -4.27
N PHE A 373 13.16 17.06 -3.78
CA PHE A 373 11.93 16.46 -4.24
C PHE A 373 10.74 17.12 -3.54
N VAL A 374 9.79 17.58 -4.33
CA VAL A 374 8.54 18.18 -3.88
C VAL A 374 7.42 17.17 -4.12
N SER A 375 6.89 16.62 -3.02
CA SER A 375 5.75 15.71 -3.06
C SER A 375 4.50 16.41 -3.59
N LYS A 376 3.64 15.68 -4.30
CA LYS A 376 2.32 16.17 -4.70
C LYS A 376 1.40 16.37 -3.50
N ASP A 377 1.55 15.53 -2.47
CA ASP A 377 0.92 15.73 -1.19
C ASP A 377 1.67 16.80 -0.37
N ARG A 378 1.04 17.98 -0.24
CA ARG A 378 1.59 19.14 0.48
C ARG A 378 1.83 18.88 1.97
N ARG A 379 1.21 17.85 2.55
CA ARG A 379 1.45 17.45 3.94
C ARG A 379 2.87 16.90 4.15
N ILE A 380 3.49 16.40 3.08
CA ILE A 380 4.81 15.78 3.13
C ILE A 380 5.88 16.87 2.94
N PRO A 381 6.91 16.95 3.81
CA PRO A 381 8.03 17.88 3.61
C PRO A 381 8.76 17.60 2.29
N LYS A 382 9.46 18.62 1.77
CA LYS A 382 10.43 18.41 0.68
C LYS A 382 11.48 17.38 1.13
N ILE A 383 11.88 16.48 0.23
CA ILE A 383 12.84 15.41 0.51
C ILE A 383 14.14 15.70 -0.24
N ARG A 384 15.28 15.65 0.42
CA ARG A 384 16.58 15.78 -0.25
C ARG A 384 16.92 14.45 -0.93
N ILE A 385 17.17 14.49 -2.24
CA ILE A 385 17.67 13.35 -2.99
C ILE A 385 19.01 13.67 -3.66
N GLN A 386 19.72 12.63 -4.04
CA GLN A 386 20.97 12.72 -4.79
C GLN A 386 20.80 11.97 -6.11
N THR A 387 21.11 12.61 -7.23
CA THR A 387 20.90 12.03 -8.56
C THR A 387 21.97 12.49 -9.54
N ARG A 388 22.30 11.63 -10.50
CA ARG A 388 23.19 11.97 -11.64
C ARG A 388 22.42 12.38 -12.90
N GLN A 389 21.11 12.20 -12.89
CA GLN A 389 20.23 12.39 -14.04
C GLN A 389 19.28 13.57 -13.83
N LEU A 390 19.71 14.61 -13.10
CA LEU A 390 18.86 15.75 -12.76
C LEU A 390 18.17 16.34 -14.00
N GLU A 391 18.94 16.62 -15.06
CA GLU A 391 18.41 17.18 -16.32
C GLU A 391 17.31 16.31 -16.94
N ASN A 392 17.40 14.99 -16.80
CA ASN A 392 16.42 14.04 -17.37
C ASN A 392 15.17 13.84 -16.49
N LEU A 393 15.18 14.33 -15.25
CA LEU A 393 14.12 14.13 -14.25
C LEU A 393 13.36 15.43 -13.93
N LEU A 394 13.89 16.60 -14.30
CA LEU A 394 13.28 17.91 -13.98
C LEU A 394 11.86 18.07 -14.55
N ASP A 395 11.61 17.53 -15.73
CA ASP A 395 10.34 17.60 -16.45
C ASP A 395 9.43 16.38 -16.20
N LYS A 396 9.78 15.52 -15.23
CA LYS A 396 9.08 14.26 -14.99
C LYS A 396 8.49 14.15 -13.59
N ARG A 397 7.39 13.40 -13.52
CA ARG A 397 6.88 12.83 -12.28
C ARG A 397 7.76 11.65 -11.90
N ILE A 398 8.24 11.66 -10.66
CA ILE A 398 9.08 10.59 -10.11
C ILE A 398 8.53 10.10 -8.78
N ILE A 399 8.98 8.91 -8.40
CA ILE A 399 8.72 8.30 -7.10
C ILE A 399 9.99 8.36 -6.27
N VAL A 400 9.86 8.82 -5.03
CA VAL A 400 10.93 8.87 -4.03
C VAL A 400 10.50 8.11 -2.79
N ALA A 401 11.43 7.36 -2.21
CA ALA A 401 11.30 6.75 -0.90
C ALA A 401 12.15 7.49 0.12
N VAL A 402 11.67 7.59 1.36
CA VAL A 402 12.38 8.26 2.46
C VAL A 402 13.26 7.25 3.18
N ASP A 403 14.52 7.61 3.40
CA ASP A 403 15.52 6.73 4.02
C ASP A 403 15.74 7.07 5.49
N SER A 404 15.95 8.35 5.79
CA SER A 404 16.22 8.82 7.14
C SER A 404 15.95 10.31 7.30
N TRP A 405 15.86 10.77 8.54
CA TRP A 405 15.78 12.21 8.86
C TRP A 405 16.65 12.50 10.07
N ASP A 406 17.85 13.03 9.81
CA ASP A 406 18.82 13.42 10.82
C ASP A 406 18.39 14.69 11.58
N CYS A 407 18.77 14.79 12.86
CA CYS A 407 18.41 15.94 13.72
C CYS A 407 19.08 17.26 13.29
N GLN A 408 20.17 17.20 12.52
CA GLN A 408 20.88 18.37 11.99
C GLN A 408 20.35 18.80 10.61
N SER A 409 19.47 18.02 9.99
CA SER A 409 18.97 18.30 8.64
C SER A 409 17.55 18.85 8.66
N ARG A 410 17.33 19.99 7.98
CA ARG A 410 15.99 20.59 7.79
C ARG A 410 15.05 19.69 6.97
N TYR A 411 15.59 18.91 6.03
CA TYR A 411 14.82 18.02 5.17
C TYR A 411 15.24 16.55 5.40
N PRO A 412 14.30 15.59 5.29
CA PRO A 412 14.64 14.18 5.25
C PRO A 412 15.49 13.84 4.02
N SER A 413 16.30 12.79 4.12
CA SER A 413 17.00 12.19 2.98
C SER A 413 16.17 11.06 2.39
N GLY A 414 16.13 10.98 1.07
CA GLY A 414 15.53 9.88 0.35
C GLY A 414 16.29 9.55 -0.94
N HIS A 415 15.82 8.52 -1.63
CA HIS A 415 16.38 8.06 -2.88
C HIS A 415 15.32 7.96 -3.98
N TYR A 416 15.77 8.05 -5.22
CA TYR A 416 14.93 7.89 -6.40
C TYR A 416 14.56 6.41 -6.57
N VAL A 417 13.29 6.12 -6.88
CA VAL A 417 12.79 4.76 -7.13
C VAL A 417 12.53 4.55 -8.62
N ARG A 418 11.68 5.38 -9.22
CA ARG A 418 11.44 5.33 -10.68
C ARG A 418 10.81 6.63 -11.20
N SER A 419 10.91 6.83 -12.50
CA SER A 419 10.09 7.79 -13.24
C SER A 419 8.71 7.19 -13.53
N ILE A 420 7.71 8.07 -13.54
CA ILE A 420 6.35 7.76 -13.95
C ILE A 420 6.19 8.21 -15.40
N GLY A 421 6.45 9.49 -15.68
CA GLY A 421 6.36 10.08 -17.02
C GLY A 421 6.49 11.60 -16.99
N GLU A 422 6.15 12.27 -18.09
CA GLU A 422 6.26 13.73 -18.24
C GLU A 422 5.20 14.48 -17.43
N ILE A 423 5.56 15.63 -16.86
CA ILE A 423 4.62 16.46 -16.10
C ILE A 423 3.53 17.01 -17.03
N GLY A 424 2.26 16.83 -16.65
CA GLY A 424 1.11 17.26 -17.44
C GLY A 424 0.64 16.25 -18.49
N ASP A 425 1.36 15.15 -18.70
CA ASP A 425 0.84 14.02 -19.46
C ASP A 425 -0.30 13.33 -18.68
N ARG A 426 -1.37 13.00 -19.38
CA ARG A 426 -2.61 12.52 -18.77
C ARG A 426 -2.45 11.13 -18.15
N ASP A 427 -1.78 10.22 -18.86
CA ASP A 427 -1.58 8.85 -18.38
C ASP A 427 -0.63 8.86 -17.16
N THR A 428 0.37 9.74 -17.18
CA THR A 428 1.29 10.01 -16.07
C THR A 428 0.58 10.54 -14.82
N GLU A 429 -0.21 11.60 -14.94
CA GLU A 429 -0.93 12.18 -13.79
C GLU A 429 -1.99 11.21 -13.25
N THR A 430 -2.61 10.41 -14.11
CA THR A 430 -3.51 9.32 -13.69
C THR A 430 -2.78 8.27 -12.85
N GLU A 431 -1.59 7.85 -13.28
CA GLU A 431 -0.77 6.92 -12.51
C GLU A 431 -0.31 7.50 -11.17
N VAL A 432 0.05 8.79 -11.11
CA VAL A 432 0.35 9.50 -9.85
C VAL A 432 -0.83 9.42 -8.88
N VAL A 433 -2.04 9.71 -9.33
CA VAL A 433 -3.24 9.64 -8.49
C VAL A 433 -3.48 8.24 -7.96
N LEU A 434 -3.29 7.21 -8.79
CA LEU A 434 -3.45 5.82 -8.39
C LEU A 434 -2.45 5.43 -7.29
N ILE A 435 -1.18 5.82 -7.44
CA ILE A 435 -0.13 5.47 -6.47
C ILE A 435 -0.32 6.21 -5.14
N GLU A 436 -0.63 7.50 -5.17
CA GLU A 436 -0.84 8.31 -3.96
C GLU A 436 -2.04 7.81 -3.12
N ASN A 437 -3.01 7.15 -3.76
CA ASN A 437 -4.18 6.58 -3.10
C ASN A 437 -4.06 5.05 -2.87
N ASP A 438 -2.88 4.46 -3.09
CA ASP A 438 -2.60 3.02 -2.92
C ASP A 438 -3.55 2.11 -3.74
N ILE A 439 -3.88 2.53 -4.96
CA ILE A 439 -4.76 1.80 -5.87
C ILE A 439 -3.93 0.94 -6.82
N ASP A 440 -4.06 -0.37 -6.71
CA ASP A 440 -3.37 -1.32 -7.58
C ASP A 440 -4.02 -1.41 -8.96
N ALA A 441 -3.40 -0.77 -9.94
CA ALA A 441 -3.83 -0.80 -11.35
C ALA A 441 -3.14 -1.89 -12.19
N ARG A 442 -2.35 -2.79 -11.56
CA ARG A 442 -1.64 -3.85 -12.29
C ARG A 442 -2.61 -4.90 -12.83
N PRO A 443 -2.25 -5.57 -13.95
CA PRO A 443 -3.01 -6.70 -14.46
C PRO A 443 -3.09 -7.85 -13.44
N PHE A 444 -4.20 -8.58 -13.48
CA PHE A 444 -4.39 -9.79 -12.67
C PHE A 444 -3.31 -10.85 -12.98
N SER A 445 -2.81 -11.50 -11.93
CA SER A 445 -1.79 -12.54 -12.07
C SER A 445 -2.34 -13.80 -12.75
N THR A 446 -1.45 -14.65 -13.29
CA THR A 446 -1.83 -15.92 -13.90
C THR A 446 -2.52 -16.87 -12.91
N GLN A 447 -2.16 -16.81 -11.63
CA GLN A 447 -2.80 -17.60 -10.57
C GLN A 447 -4.25 -17.17 -10.33
N VAL A 448 -4.52 -15.86 -10.39
CA VAL A 448 -5.87 -15.30 -10.30
C VAL A 448 -6.70 -15.72 -11.51
N LEU A 449 -6.14 -15.58 -12.72
CA LEU A 449 -6.84 -15.95 -13.96
C LEU A 449 -7.12 -17.46 -14.05
N ALA A 450 -6.27 -18.31 -13.47
CA ALA A 450 -6.48 -19.75 -13.42
C ALA A 450 -7.66 -20.18 -12.53
N CYS A 451 -8.17 -19.29 -11.67
CA CYS A 451 -9.36 -19.54 -10.84
C CYS A 451 -10.67 -19.35 -11.62
N LEU A 452 -10.60 -18.74 -12.81
CA LEU A 452 -11.79 -18.45 -13.61
C LEU A 452 -12.27 -19.70 -14.36
N PRO A 453 -13.59 -19.86 -14.55
CA PRO A 453 -14.10 -20.92 -15.40
C PRO A 453 -13.67 -20.69 -16.86
N PRO A 454 -13.55 -21.76 -17.66
CA PRO A 454 -13.21 -21.62 -19.07
C PRO A 454 -14.31 -20.88 -19.83
N LEU A 455 -13.90 -20.02 -20.78
CA LEU A 455 -14.80 -19.33 -21.69
C LEU A 455 -14.91 -20.11 -23.02
N PRO A 456 -16.10 -20.14 -23.67
CA PRO A 456 -17.35 -19.52 -23.24
C PRO A 456 -18.02 -20.29 -22.09
N TRP A 457 -18.59 -19.57 -21.13
CA TRP A 457 -19.31 -20.14 -20.00
C TRP A 457 -20.83 -20.04 -20.20
N SER A 458 -21.57 -21.04 -19.76
CA SER A 458 -23.04 -21.09 -19.81
C SER A 458 -23.59 -21.88 -18.64
N VAL A 459 -24.83 -21.61 -18.24
CA VAL A 459 -25.53 -22.34 -17.18
C VAL A 459 -25.61 -23.81 -17.54
N SER A 460 -25.10 -24.68 -16.66
CA SER A 460 -25.05 -26.12 -16.92
C SER A 460 -26.35 -26.83 -16.52
N ALA A 461 -26.54 -28.06 -17.00
CA ALA A 461 -27.64 -28.90 -16.54
C ALA A 461 -27.55 -29.21 -15.03
N GLU A 462 -26.34 -29.23 -14.48
CA GLU A 462 -26.09 -29.43 -13.04
C GLU A 462 -26.54 -28.21 -12.23
N ASP A 463 -26.31 -26.99 -12.74
CA ASP A 463 -26.81 -25.75 -12.12
C ASP A 463 -28.34 -25.72 -12.08
N LEU A 464 -29.00 -26.17 -13.15
CA LEU A 464 -30.46 -26.25 -13.25
C LEU A 464 -31.05 -27.35 -12.36
N ALA A 465 -30.32 -28.45 -12.16
CA ALA A 465 -30.74 -29.54 -11.29
C ALA A 465 -30.45 -29.27 -9.80
N ASN A 466 -29.71 -28.21 -9.48
CA ASN A 466 -29.31 -27.90 -8.11
C ASN A 466 -30.52 -27.47 -7.26
N PRO A 467 -30.88 -28.19 -6.19
CA PRO A 467 -32.08 -27.90 -5.40
C PRO A 467 -32.03 -26.57 -4.65
N ILE A 468 -30.86 -25.95 -4.47
CA ILE A 468 -30.75 -24.63 -3.84
C ILE A 468 -31.04 -23.49 -4.82
N ARG A 469 -31.11 -23.78 -6.13
CA ARG A 469 -31.33 -22.80 -7.20
C ARG A 469 -32.75 -22.89 -7.71
N MET A 470 -33.50 -21.79 -7.59
CA MET A 470 -34.83 -21.68 -8.14
C MET A 470 -34.78 -21.27 -9.61
N ASP A 471 -35.53 -21.96 -10.47
CA ASP A 471 -35.68 -21.57 -11.87
C ASP A 471 -36.67 -20.40 -12.01
N LEU A 472 -36.14 -19.22 -12.32
CA LEU A 472 -36.89 -17.98 -12.48
C LEU A 472 -36.84 -17.47 -13.94
N ARG A 473 -36.38 -18.29 -14.89
CA ARG A 473 -36.26 -17.89 -16.32
C ARG A 473 -37.59 -17.56 -16.99
N HIS A 474 -38.70 -17.96 -16.38
CA HIS A 474 -40.06 -17.66 -16.82
C HIS A 474 -40.53 -16.26 -16.43
N LEU A 475 -39.84 -15.60 -15.49
CA LEU A 475 -40.16 -14.23 -15.07
C LEU A 475 -39.62 -13.20 -16.07
N ARG A 476 -40.30 -12.06 -16.15
CA ARG A 476 -39.89 -10.92 -16.99
C ARG A 476 -38.90 -10.04 -16.21
N VAL A 477 -37.66 -10.49 -16.16
CA VAL A 477 -36.56 -9.77 -15.51
C VAL A 477 -35.94 -8.78 -16.50
N PHE A 478 -35.60 -7.57 -16.08
CA PHE A 478 -34.94 -6.55 -16.89
C PHE A 478 -33.93 -5.76 -16.05
N SER A 479 -32.89 -5.19 -16.65
CA SER A 479 -31.95 -4.28 -15.98
C SER A 479 -32.11 -2.85 -16.48
N VAL A 480 -31.73 -1.88 -15.63
CA VAL A 480 -31.70 -0.45 -15.97
C VAL A 480 -30.38 0.15 -15.51
N ASP A 481 -29.51 0.48 -16.47
CA ASP A 481 -28.11 0.80 -16.22
C ASP A 481 -27.68 2.14 -16.87
N PRO A 482 -26.53 2.71 -16.49
CA PRO A 482 -25.92 3.80 -17.25
C PRO A 482 -25.60 3.38 -18.71
N PRO A 483 -25.61 4.33 -19.66
CA PRO A 483 -25.22 4.04 -21.04
C PRO A 483 -23.81 3.44 -21.12
N GLY A 484 -23.66 2.30 -21.82
CA GLY A 484 -22.37 1.63 -22.00
C GLY A 484 -21.94 0.71 -20.84
N CYS A 485 -22.80 0.52 -19.83
CA CYS A 485 -22.58 -0.46 -18.76
C CYS A 485 -22.43 -1.88 -19.34
N LYS A 486 -21.44 -2.63 -18.84
CA LYS A 486 -21.17 -4.03 -19.24
C LYS A 486 -21.19 -5.00 -18.08
N ASP A 487 -21.00 -4.47 -16.87
CA ASP A 487 -20.97 -5.09 -15.55
C ASP A 487 -22.35 -4.91 -14.89
N ILE A 488 -23.38 -5.45 -15.54
CA ILE A 488 -24.76 -5.40 -15.03
C ILE A 488 -24.87 -6.31 -13.81
N ASP A 489 -24.87 -5.71 -12.61
CA ASP A 489 -24.89 -6.41 -11.33
C ASP A 489 -26.31 -6.72 -10.85
N ASP A 490 -27.27 -5.84 -11.15
CA ASP A 490 -28.66 -5.95 -10.71
C ASP A 490 -29.64 -6.04 -11.88
N ALA A 491 -30.72 -6.81 -11.64
CA ALA A 491 -31.86 -6.87 -12.50
C ALA A 491 -33.14 -6.99 -11.67
N LEU A 492 -34.26 -6.60 -12.26
CA LEU A 492 -35.50 -6.30 -11.57
C LEU A 492 -36.68 -6.99 -12.24
N HIS A 493 -37.72 -7.32 -11.46
CA HIS A 493 -39.05 -7.57 -12.00
C HIS A 493 -40.13 -7.02 -11.07
N CYS A 494 -41.30 -6.70 -11.62
CA CYS A 494 -42.48 -6.31 -10.85
C CYS A 494 -43.75 -6.79 -11.58
N THR A 495 -44.33 -7.89 -11.10
CA THR A 495 -45.53 -8.49 -11.69
C THR A 495 -46.74 -8.30 -10.76
N LYS A 496 -47.85 -7.80 -11.30
CA LYS A 496 -49.10 -7.70 -10.54
C LYS A 496 -49.73 -9.10 -10.36
N LEU A 497 -50.07 -9.44 -9.13
CA LEU A 497 -50.67 -10.71 -8.74
C LEU A 497 -52.21 -10.66 -8.82
N PRO A 498 -52.89 -11.83 -8.92
CA PRO A 498 -54.36 -11.90 -9.01
C PRO A 498 -55.09 -11.35 -7.77
N ASN A 499 -54.45 -11.37 -6.61
CA ASN A 499 -54.99 -10.83 -5.35
C ASN A 499 -54.91 -9.29 -5.26
N GLY A 500 -54.29 -8.62 -6.25
CA GLY A 500 -54.11 -7.17 -6.29
C GLY A 500 -52.74 -6.68 -5.81
N ASN A 501 -51.95 -7.55 -5.17
CA ASN A 501 -50.59 -7.26 -4.73
C ASN A 501 -49.58 -7.30 -5.90
N PHE A 502 -48.32 -7.00 -5.62
CA PHE A 502 -47.21 -7.08 -6.56
C PHE A 502 -46.19 -8.11 -6.08
N GLU A 503 -45.72 -8.98 -6.97
CA GLU A 503 -44.47 -9.72 -6.77
C GLU A 503 -43.33 -8.88 -7.35
N VAL A 504 -42.42 -8.45 -6.47
CA VAL A 504 -41.27 -7.60 -6.81
C VAL A 504 -40.01 -8.40 -6.54
N GLY A 505 -39.09 -8.46 -7.50
CA GLY A 505 -37.82 -9.13 -7.30
C GLY A 505 -36.65 -8.25 -7.67
N VAL A 506 -35.62 -8.32 -6.82
CA VAL A 506 -34.27 -7.83 -7.10
C VAL A 506 -33.37 -9.05 -7.26
N HIS A 507 -32.68 -9.13 -8.39
CA HIS A 507 -31.80 -10.22 -8.77
C HIS A 507 -30.39 -9.66 -8.88
N ILE A 508 -29.50 -10.10 -8.00
CA ILE A 508 -28.09 -9.67 -7.98
C ILE A 508 -27.23 -10.78 -8.58
N ALA A 509 -26.21 -10.44 -9.36
CA ALA A 509 -25.26 -11.39 -9.91
C ALA A 509 -24.68 -12.33 -8.83
N ASP A 510 -24.72 -13.65 -9.05
CA ASP A 510 -24.24 -14.64 -8.06
C ASP A 510 -22.71 -14.85 -8.13
N VAL A 511 -21.96 -13.79 -7.80
CA VAL A 511 -20.48 -13.80 -7.79
C VAL A 511 -19.92 -14.88 -6.86
N THR A 512 -20.61 -15.19 -5.75
CA THR A 512 -20.23 -16.23 -4.79
C THR A 512 -20.22 -17.64 -5.39
N ASN A 513 -20.83 -17.86 -6.55
CA ASN A 513 -20.68 -19.12 -7.28
C ASN A 513 -19.28 -19.31 -7.87
N PHE A 514 -18.56 -18.22 -8.15
CA PHE A 514 -17.29 -18.23 -8.88
C PHE A 514 -16.09 -17.79 -8.03
N VAL A 515 -16.32 -16.91 -7.06
CA VAL A 515 -15.29 -16.46 -6.12
C VAL A 515 -15.46 -17.25 -4.82
N HIS A 516 -14.49 -18.12 -4.53
CA HIS A 516 -14.50 -18.94 -3.32
C HIS A 516 -13.46 -18.45 -2.31
N PRO A 517 -13.74 -18.56 -0.99
CA PRO A 517 -12.81 -18.15 0.05
C PRO A 517 -11.44 -18.82 -0.10
N ASP A 518 -10.40 -18.12 0.33
CA ASP A 518 -9.01 -18.62 0.38
C ASP A 518 -8.41 -18.98 -1.00
N THR A 519 -9.01 -18.52 -2.09
CA THR A 519 -8.44 -18.64 -3.44
C THR A 519 -7.58 -17.42 -3.78
N PRO A 520 -6.63 -17.52 -4.74
CA PRO A 520 -5.89 -16.36 -5.23
C PRO A 520 -6.80 -15.22 -5.73
N LEU A 521 -7.94 -15.55 -6.34
CA LEU A 521 -8.92 -14.57 -6.81
C LEU A 521 -9.59 -13.82 -5.65
N ASP A 522 -9.94 -14.52 -4.57
CA ASP A 522 -10.52 -13.92 -3.35
C ASP A 522 -9.51 -13.04 -2.61
N ALA A 523 -8.26 -13.49 -2.50
CA ALA A 523 -7.19 -12.70 -1.91
C ALA A 523 -6.93 -11.39 -2.67
N GLU A 524 -6.90 -11.45 -4.01
CA GLU A 524 -6.74 -10.27 -4.86
C GLU A 524 -7.95 -9.33 -4.76
N ALA A 525 -9.17 -9.86 -4.79
CA ALA A 525 -10.40 -9.07 -4.64
C ALA A 525 -10.44 -8.38 -3.27
N THR A 526 -10.05 -9.08 -2.19
CA THR A 526 -9.94 -8.54 -0.84
C THR A 526 -8.91 -7.41 -0.77
N GLN A 527 -7.77 -7.56 -1.45
CA GLN A 527 -6.73 -6.53 -1.48
C GLN A 527 -7.20 -5.27 -2.22
N ARG A 528 -7.90 -5.43 -3.35
CA ARG A 528 -8.45 -4.30 -4.12
C ARG A 528 -9.62 -3.63 -3.41
N GLY A 529 -10.45 -4.40 -2.71
CA GLY A 529 -11.57 -3.95 -1.89
C GLY A 529 -12.77 -3.41 -2.67
N THR A 530 -12.55 -2.67 -3.76
CA THR A 530 -13.59 -2.10 -4.63
C THR A 530 -13.04 -1.86 -6.03
N SER A 531 -13.95 -1.72 -7.00
CA SER A 531 -13.60 -1.20 -8.33
C SER A 531 -13.49 0.32 -8.25
N VAL A 532 -12.41 0.89 -8.79
CA VAL A 532 -12.19 2.35 -8.79
C VAL A 532 -12.57 2.93 -10.14
N TYR A 533 -13.42 3.95 -10.14
CA TYR A 533 -13.87 4.65 -11.34
C TYR A 533 -13.16 6.00 -11.45
N LEU A 534 -12.39 6.16 -12.52
CA LEU A 534 -11.82 7.42 -12.98
C LEU A 534 -12.66 7.94 -14.15
N VAL A 535 -12.40 9.18 -14.57
CA VAL A 535 -13.14 9.82 -15.67
C VAL A 535 -13.11 8.99 -16.97
N GLU A 536 -11.97 8.36 -17.27
CA GLU A 536 -11.72 7.65 -18.54
C GLU A 536 -11.52 6.15 -18.38
N ARG A 537 -11.29 5.67 -17.15
CA ARG A 537 -10.87 4.29 -16.89
C ARG A 537 -11.53 3.75 -15.62
N ARG A 538 -11.90 2.49 -15.67
CA ARG A 538 -12.25 1.68 -14.50
C ARG A 538 -11.09 0.74 -14.16
N ILE A 539 -10.72 0.69 -12.89
CA ILE A 539 -9.81 -0.32 -12.33
C ILE A 539 -10.69 -1.38 -11.68
N ASP A 540 -10.72 -2.58 -12.27
CA ASP A 540 -11.62 -3.64 -11.85
C ASP A 540 -11.15 -4.32 -10.55
N MET A 541 -12.08 -4.60 -9.64
CA MET A 541 -11.85 -5.47 -8.48
C MET A 541 -11.69 -6.94 -8.90
N LEU A 542 -12.45 -7.38 -9.89
CA LEU A 542 -12.47 -8.75 -10.41
C LEU A 542 -12.15 -8.77 -11.91
N PRO A 543 -11.61 -9.87 -12.47
CA PRO A 543 -11.30 -9.94 -13.89
C PRO A 543 -12.50 -9.67 -14.79
N LYS A 544 -12.29 -8.92 -15.90
CA LYS A 544 -13.35 -8.53 -16.84
C LYS A 544 -14.14 -9.70 -17.42
N SER A 545 -13.51 -10.85 -17.63
CA SER A 545 -14.21 -12.07 -18.06
C SER A 545 -15.29 -12.50 -17.07
N LEU A 546 -15.06 -12.27 -15.77
CA LEU A 546 -16.01 -12.59 -14.73
C LEU A 546 -17.10 -11.51 -14.63
N THR A 547 -16.71 -10.23 -14.56
CA THR A 547 -17.64 -9.12 -14.31
C THR A 547 -18.45 -8.73 -15.54
N GLU A 548 -17.83 -8.64 -16.71
CA GLU A 548 -18.50 -8.17 -17.93
C GLU A 548 -19.23 -9.29 -18.68
N ASP A 549 -18.93 -10.57 -18.43
CA ASP A 549 -19.54 -11.69 -19.18
C ASP A 549 -20.24 -12.73 -18.29
N ILE A 550 -19.49 -13.45 -17.45
CA ILE A 550 -20.01 -14.61 -16.70
C ILE A 550 -21.07 -14.19 -15.67
N CYS A 551 -20.78 -13.18 -14.85
CA CYS A 551 -21.66 -12.71 -13.79
C CYS A 551 -22.68 -11.68 -14.28
N SER A 552 -22.33 -10.88 -15.29
CA SER A 552 -23.21 -9.83 -15.80
C SER A 552 -24.56 -10.39 -16.25
N LEU A 553 -25.65 -9.78 -15.76
CA LEU A 553 -27.04 -10.15 -16.02
C LEU A 553 -27.53 -9.66 -17.40
N ARG A 554 -26.76 -9.97 -18.45
CA ARG A 554 -27.02 -9.58 -19.84
C ARG A 554 -28.38 -10.06 -20.35
N ALA A 555 -28.96 -9.26 -21.25
CA ALA A 555 -30.22 -9.60 -21.92
C ALA A 555 -30.09 -10.87 -22.77
N ASP A 556 -31.16 -11.65 -22.81
CA ASP A 556 -31.37 -12.88 -23.57
C ASP A 556 -30.38 -14.03 -23.30
N VAL A 557 -29.64 -13.96 -22.19
CA VAL A 557 -28.72 -15.03 -21.77
C VAL A 557 -29.06 -15.52 -20.36
N GLU A 558 -28.97 -16.83 -20.15
CA GLU A 558 -29.15 -17.44 -18.83
C GLU A 558 -27.97 -17.10 -17.91
N ARG A 559 -28.28 -16.64 -16.70
CA ARG A 559 -27.30 -16.22 -15.71
C ARG A 559 -27.70 -16.67 -14.31
N LEU A 560 -26.71 -16.93 -13.47
CA LEU A 560 -26.90 -17.24 -12.06
C LEU A 560 -27.08 -15.94 -11.28
N ALA A 561 -28.09 -15.91 -10.42
CA ALA A 561 -28.37 -14.76 -9.57
C ALA A 561 -28.66 -15.19 -8.13
N PHE A 562 -28.50 -14.26 -7.20
CA PHE A 562 -29.12 -14.30 -5.90
C PHE A 562 -30.34 -13.39 -5.92
N SER A 563 -31.52 -13.94 -5.65
CA SER A 563 -32.79 -13.24 -5.77
C SER A 563 -33.41 -12.98 -4.41
N VAL A 564 -33.83 -11.74 -4.21
CA VAL A 564 -34.71 -11.33 -3.13
C VAL A 564 -36.07 -11.01 -3.75
N ILE A 565 -37.08 -11.75 -3.34
CA ILE A 565 -38.44 -11.63 -3.89
C ILE A 565 -39.38 -11.25 -2.77
N TRP A 566 -40.14 -10.18 -2.98
CA TRP A 566 -41.16 -9.69 -2.09
C TRP A 566 -42.54 -9.86 -2.70
N GLU A 567 -43.53 -10.13 -1.85
CA GLU A 567 -44.91 -9.76 -2.13
C GLU A 567 -45.18 -8.41 -1.44
N MET A 568 -45.62 -7.41 -2.20
CA MET A 568 -45.85 -6.05 -1.72
C MET A 568 -47.30 -5.61 -2.00
N SER A 569 -47.89 -4.85 -1.08
CA SER A 569 -49.17 -4.19 -1.30
C SER A 569 -49.04 -3.05 -2.32
N PRO A 570 -50.15 -2.53 -2.88
CA PRO A 570 -50.14 -1.29 -3.67
C PRO A 570 -49.60 -0.07 -2.91
N GLU A 571 -49.66 -0.09 -1.58
CA GLU A 571 -49.10 0.91 -0.66
C GLU A 571 -47.61 0.68 -0.36
N ALA A 572 -46.98 -0.29 -1.04
CA ALA A 572 -45.60 -0.69 -0.90
C ALA A 572 -45.22 -1.28 0.48
N ASP A 573 -46.19 -1.80 1.23
CA ASP A 573 -45.93 -2.58 2.44
C ASP A 573 -45.46 -3.98 2.07
N ILE A 574 -44.42 -4.46 2.76
CA ILE A 574 -43.89 -5.82 2.57
C ILE A 574 -44.79 -6.84 3.27
N ILE A 575 -45.41 -7.73 2.50
CA ILE A 575 -46.28 -8.79 2.98
C ILE A 575 -45.48 -10.06 3.27
N SER A 576 -44.59 -10.44 2.35
CA SER A 576 -43.68 -11.57 2.52
C SER A 576 -42.35 -11.35 1.80
N THR A 577 -41.31 -12.03 2.25
CA THR A 577 -39.95 -11.96 1.70
C THR A 577 -39.39 -13.36 1.51
N ARG A 578 -38.66 -13.57 0.41
CA ARG A 578 -38.00 -14.82 0.07
C ARG A 578 -36.60 -14.55 -0.47
N TYR A 579 -35.62 -15.30 0.05
CA TYR A 579 -34.22 -15.26 -0.39
C TYR A 579 -33.89 -16.59 -1.05
N THR A 580 -33.36 -16.57 -2.27
CA THR A 580 -32.99 -17.81 -2.98
C THR A 580 -31.85 -17.56 -3.96
N LYS A 581 -30.95 -18.53 -4.10
CA LYS A 581 -30.16 -18.60 -5.34
C LYS A 581 -31.10 -18.95 -6.49
N SER A 582 -30.81 -18.48 -7.69
CA SER A 582 -31.69 -18.65 -8.84
C SER A 582 -30.93 -18.69 -10.16
N VAL A 583 -31.66 -19.10 -11.19
CA VAL A 583 -31.29 -18.91 -12.59
C VAL A 583 -32.32 -18.00 -13.23
N ILE A 584 -31.85 -16.92 -13.84
CA ILE A 584 -32.68 -15.94 -14.54
C ILE A 584 -32.27 -15.83 -16.00
N ARG A 585 -33.15 -15.24 -16.81
CA ARG A 585 -32.84 -14.79 -18.17
C ARG A 585 -33.45 -13.40 -18.33
N SER A 586 -32.61 -12.38 -18.28
CA SER A 586 -33.06 -11.00 -18.47
C SER A 586 -33.64 -10.85 -19.87
N CYS A 587 -34.83 -10.27 -20.02
CA CYS A 587 -35.47 -10.04 -21.32
C CYS A 587 -35.12 -8.68 -21.93
N ALA A 588 -34.49 -7.79 -21.16
CA ALA A 588 -34.04 -6.48 -21.62
C ALA A 588 -32.94 -5.92 -20.72
N ALA A 589 -31.95 -5.28 -21.33
CA ALA A 589 -30.99 -4.41 -20.66
C ALA A 589 -31.20 -3.00 -21.19
N LEU A 590 -31.75 -2.11 -20.37
CA LEU A 590 -32.17 -0.77 -20.76
C LEU A 590 -31.20 0.26 -20.18
N SER A 591 -30.95 1.34 -20.91
CA SER A 591 -30.39 2.54 -20.29
C SER A 591 -31.46 3.33 -19.51
N TYR A 592 -31.05 4.18 -18.57
CA TYR A 592 -31.97 5.10 -17.87
C TYR A 592 -32.84 5.92 -18.84
N ILE A 593 -32.25 6.40 -19.94
CA ILE A 593 -32.95 7.22 -20.94
C ILE A 593 -34.00 6.38 -21.67
N GLU A 594 -33.67 5.15 -22.05
CA GLU A 594 -34.59 4.23 -22.72
C GLU A 594 -35.72 3.80 -21.80
N ALA A 595 -35.41 3.45 -20.54
CA ALA A 595 -36.41 3.09 -19.54
C ALA A 595 -37.39 4.25 -19.28
N GLN A 596 -36.89 5.48 -19.13
CA GLN A 596 -37.72 6.66 -18.94
C GLN A 596 -38.59 6.96 -20.16
N ALA A 597 -38.00 6.99 -21.36
CA ALA A 597 -38.74 7.20 -22.61
C ALA A 597 -39.85 6.14 -22.81
N ARG A 598 -39.55 4.88 -22.46
CA ARG A 598 -40.51 3.78 -22.53
C ARG A 598 -41.66 3.94 -21.53
N MET A 599 -41.37 4.38 -20.31
CA MET A 599 -42.40 4.66 -19.30
C MET A 599 -43.33 5.80 -19.73
N ASP A 600 -42.78 6.86 -20.32
CA ASP A 600 -43.50 8.08 -20.70
C ASP A 600 -44.37 7.90 -21.96
N ASP A 601 -44.03 6.97 -22.87
CA ASP A 601 -44.82 6.71 -24.07
C ASP A 601 -46.09 5.91 -23.76
N SER A 602 -47.22 6.60 -23.61
CA SER A 602 -48.54 6.03 -23.31
C SER A 602 -49.04 4.99 -24.33
N ARG A 603 -48.46 4.94 -25.54
CA ARG A 603 -48.82 3.96 -26.59
C ARG A 603 -48.21 2.59 -26.32
N LEU A 604 -47.13 2.52 -25.54
CA LEU A 604 -46.49 1.26 -25.18
C LEU A 604 -47.25 0.60 -24.02
N VAL A 605 -47.82 -0.57 -24.29
CA VAL A 605 -48.66 -1.35 -23.36
C VAL A 605 -48.24 -2.81 -23.24
N ASP A 606 -47.05 -3.14 -23.76
CA ASP A 606 -46.45 -4.46 -23.63
C ASP A 606 -46.14 -4.78 -22.15
N PRO A 607 -45.99 -6.07 -21.79
CA PRO A 607 -45.81 -6.48 -20.40
C PRO A 607 -44.59 -5.85 -19.71
N LEU A 608 -43.46 -5.70 -20.40
CA LEU A 608 -42.26 -5.08 -19.83
C LEU A 608 -42.51 -3.62 -19.46
N THR A 609 -43.17 -2.85 -20.33
CA THR A 609 -43.54 -1.46 -20.04
C THR A 609 -44.49 -1.35 -18.85
N LYS A 610 -45.44 -2.29 -18.71
CA LYS A 610 -46.34 -2.34 -17.55
C LYS A 610 -45.56 -2.62 -16.26
N ASP A 611 -44.66 -3.59 -16.29
CA ASP A 611 -43.86 -3.97 -15.12
C ASP A 611 -42.92 -2.83 -14.69
N LEU A 612 -42.30 -2.11 -15.65
CA LEU A 612 -41.53 -0.88 -15.39
C LEU A 612 -42.36 0.23 -14.74
N ARG A 613 -43.57 0.49 -15.25
CA ARG A 613 -44.47 1.49 -14.67
C ARG A 613 -44.93 1.12 -13.27
N ASN A 614 -45.25 -0.17 -13.03
CA ASN A 614 -45.60 -0.67 -11.70
C ASN A 614 -44.44 -0.48 -10.72
N MET A 615 -43.22 -0.83 -11.13
CA MET A 615 -42.02 -0.63 -10.34
C MET A 615 -41.82 0.85 -9.96
N ASN A 616 -41.92 1.77 -10.93
CA ASN A 616 -41.79 3.20 -10.68
C ASN A 616 -42.91 3.75 -9.77
N ALA A 617 -44.13 3.22 -9.89
CA ALA A 617 -45.23 3.59 -9.00
C ALA A 617 -44.93 3.20 -7.55
N LEU A 618 -44.50 1.95 -7.32
CA LEU A 618 -44.10 1.49 -5.98
C LEU A 618 -42.91 2.29 -5.44
N ALA A 619 -41.89 2.55 -6.27
CA ALA A 619 -40.72 3.35 -5.87
C ALA A 619 -41.11 4.75 -5.38
N LYS A 620 -42.06 5.42 -6.03
CA LYS A 620 -42.58 6.72 -5.59
C LYS A 620 -43.28 6.66 -4.24
N VAL A 621 -44.07 5.60 -4.00
CA VAL A 621 -44.72 5.38 -2.70
C VAL A 621 -43.67 5.17 -1.61
N CYS A 622 -42.66 4.33 -1.85
CA CYS A 622 -41.57 4.11 -0.90
C CYS A 622 -40.84 5.42 -0.55
N MET A 623 -40.55 6.29 -1.53
CA MET A 623 -39.88 7.57 -1.28
C MET A 623 -40.74 8.53 -0.45
N LEU A 624 -42.06 8.59 -0.68
CA LEU A 624 -42.96 9.44 0.10
C LEU A 624 -43.08 8.98 1.55
N SER A 625 -43.11 7.66 1.79
CA SER A 625 -43.04 7.08 3.13
C SER A 625 -41.71 7.37 3.83
N PHE A 626 -40.59 7.40 3.08
CA PHE A 626 -39.27 7.72 3.64
C PHE A 626 -39.13 9.19 4.03
N ALA A 627 -39.64 10.11 3.21
CA ALA A 627 -39.63 11.55 3.50
C ALA A 627 -40.46 11.90 4.74
N SER A 628 -41.53 11.15 5.01
CA SER A 628 -42.35 11.32 6.21
C SER A 628 -41.70 10.74 7.47
N ILE A 629 -40.80 9.74 7.34
CA ILE A 629 -39.96 9.24 8.45
C ILE A 629 -38.85 10.22 8.81
N LEU A 630 -38.18 10.82 7.82
CA LEU A 630 -37.11 11.80 8.05
C LEU A 630 -37.60 13.14 8.61
N SER A 631 -38.90 13.42 8.52
CA SER A 631 -39.52 14.64 9.07
C SER A 631 -39.94 14.50 10.54
N ILE A 632 -39.68 13.35 11.19
CA ILE A 632 -40.09 13.06 12.58
C ILE A 632 -38.94 13.33 13.59
N ASP A 633 -37.72 13.58 13.13
CA ASP A 633 -36.55 13.89 13.98
C ASP A 633 -36.16 15.37 13.94
N ASP A 634 -37.10 16.27 14.23
CA ASP A 634 -36.79 17.67 14.59
C ASP A 634 -37.69 18.10 15.78
N PRO A 635 -37.24 17.91 17.04
CA PRO A 635 -37.90 18.48 18.21
C PRO A 635 -37.63 19.98 18.40
#